data_AF-A0A847FPU2-F1
#
_entry.id   AF-A0A847FPU2-F1
#
_cell.length_a   1.000
_cell.length_b   1.000
_cell.length_c   1.000
_cell.angle_alpha   90.00
_cell.angle_beta   90.00
_cell.angle_gamma   90.00
#
_symmetry.space_group_name_H-M   'P 1'
#
loop_
_entity.id
_entity.type
_entity.pdbx_description
1 polymer ?
#
loop_
_entity_poly.entity_id
_entity_poly.type
_entity_poly.pdbx_seq_one_letter_code
_entity_poly.pdbx_strand_id
1 'polypeptide(L)'
;MNVNLWSSNTPARFWLLEPGENGQPIVSPDDWLQAVARSVHVLELPQLPDTIEPGSYDLDAILLQTLGEGQFGPERWRLGATRRAYYTLKPFLPRAVTRMLRRLTSRPMQDKSQLGWPIEDRYARFLWEVAKQILVATGKNSLSFRNFWPHGRAYALVLTHDVETAEGQSYVRAVADLEERHGFRSSFNFVPERYTVDEALLAELRQRGFEVGVHGLKHDGKLFRSHAEWSRRVARINDYLHRFEARGFRTPLTHRQPEWMQDLEIDYDLSFFDTDPYEPMPGGAMSLWPFQVGHFLELPYTLAQDYTLTSVLGEETPRLWLQKLEVIRNYHGMALLNSHPDYLREERTRAVYVDFLQTVKEKSGYWHALPAEVAAGWRERGKSRPTLPAGRQGLERSESQGFELETEATLPGVASPGIERGEIRLRAGVLVVAPLAGPKVEADMQPVLGREVPVRP
;
A
#
# COMPACT_ATOMS: atom_id res chain seq x y z
N MET A 1 18.25 -23.32 3.20
CA MET A 1 16.87 -23.22 2.69
C MET A 1 16.46 -21.77 2.83
N ASN A 2 16.07 -21.09 1.75
CA ASN A 2 15.49 -19.76 1.89
C ASN A 2 14.24 -19.89 2.77
N VAL A 3 14.15 -19.09 3.82
CA VAL A 3 12.96 -19.10 4.67
C VAL A 3 11.86 -18.44 3.84
N ASN A 4 10.77 -19.17 3.57
CA ASN A 4 9.64 -18.56 2.90
C ASN A 4 8.82 -17.74 3.89
N LEU A 5 8.93 -16.42 3.79
CA LEU A 5 8.28 -15.47 4.70
C LEU A 5 6.91 -15.03 4.20
N TRP A 6 6.51 -15.41 2.98
CA TRP A 6 5.38 -14.78 2.28
C TRP A 6 4.19 -15.73 2.05
N SER A 7 4.34 -17.03 2.30
CA SER A 7 3.35 -18.07 1.98
C SER A 7 1.94 -17.82 2.52
N SER A 8 1.81 -17.07 3.62
CA SER A 8 0.51 -16.76 4.22
C SER A 8 -0.32 -15.73 3.43
N ASN A 9 0.23 -15.12 2.38
CA ASN A 9 -0.43 -14.10 1.57
C ASN A 9 -1.16 -14.69 0.35
N THR A 10 -1.95 -15.74 0.56
CA THR A 10 -2.68 -16.38 -0.55
C THR A 10 -3.85 -15.52 -1.02
N PRO A 11 -4.24 -15.58 -2.31
CA PRO A 11 -5.44 -14.87 -2.78
C PRO A 11 -6.71 -15.22 -2.02
N ALA A 12 -6.85 -16.46 -1.53
CA ALA A 12 -7.95 -16.85 -0.67
C ALA A 12 -7.96 -16.08 0.68
N ARG A 13 -6.78 -15.87 1.30
CA ARG A 13 -6.63 -15.08 2.53
C ARG A 13 -6.71 -13.58 2.28
N PHE A 14 -6.40 -13.13 1.06
CA PHE A 14 -6.63 -11.75 0.65
C PHE A 14 -8.13 -11.49 0.52
N TRP A 15 -8.84 -12.26 -0.31
CA TRP A 15 -10.26 -12.01 -0.59
C TRP A 15 -11.17 -12.36 0.58
N LEU A 16 -10.94 -13.47 1.30
CA LEU A 16 -11.83 -13.96 2.37
C LEU A 16 -13.29 -13.94 1.93
N LEU A 17 -13.59 -14.73 0.90
CA LEU A 17 -14.95 -14.87 0.38
C LEU A 17 -15.87 -15.42 1.47
N GLU A 18 -17.06 -14.82 1.59
CA GLU A 18 -18.09 -15.30 2.53
C GLU A 18 -18.59 -16.68 2.06
N PRO A 19 -18.95 -17.59 2.99
CA PRO A 19 -19.43 -18.92 2.63
C PRO A 19 -20.78 -18.86 1.90
N GLY A 20 -21.12 -19.95 1.22
CA GLY A 20 -22.43 -20.09 0.57
C GLY A 20 -23.57 -20.21 1.60
N GLU A 21 -24.82 -20.22 1.11
CA GLU A 21 -26.02 -20.33 1.96
C GLU A 21 -26.03 -21.59 2.84
N ASN A 22 -25.37 -22.65 2.39
CA ASN A 22 -25.19 -23.92 3.12
C ASN A 22 -24.03 -23.89 4.14
N GLY A 23 -23.39 -22.73 4.34
CA GLY A 23 -22.24 -22.55 5.23
C GLY A 23 -20.93 -23.15 4.71
N GLN A 24 -20.92 -23.73 3.49
CA GLN A 24 -19.72 -24.32 2.89
C GLN A 24 -18.93 -23.27 2.10
N PRO A 25 -17.60 -23.45 1.95
CA PRO A 25 -16.81 -22.63 1.05
C PRO A 25 -17.39 -22.66 -0.37
N ILE A 26 -17.54 -21.49 -0.97
CA ILE A 26 -18.04 -21.35 -2.35
C ILE A 26 -17.02 -21.85 -3.38
N VAL A 27 -15.74 -21.85 -3.01
CA VAL A 27 -14.60 -22.05 -3.89
C VAL A 27 -13.74 -23.16 -3.31
N SER A 28 -13.46 -24.19 -4.12
CA SER A 28 -12.57 -25.27 -3.71
C SER A 28 -11.09 -24.83 -3.73
N PRO A 29 -10.19 -25.53 -3.02
CA PRO A 29 -8.75 -25.29 -3.15
C PRO A 29 -8.27 -25.37 -4.61
N ASP A 30 -8.79 -26.30 -5.40
CA ASP A 30 -8.42 -26.47 -6.81
C ASP A 30 -8.88 -25.29 -7.68
N ASP A 31 -10.05 -24.70 -7.40
CA ASP A 31 -10.51 -23.51 -8.11
C ASP A 31 -9.59 -22.31 -7.85
N TRP A 32 -9.13 -22.12 -6.61
CA TRP A 32 -8.12 -21.11 -6.28
C TRP A 32 -6.83 -21.35 -7.03
N LEU A 33 -6.38 -22.59 -7.09
CA LEU A 33 -5.18 -22.97 -7.83
C LEU A 33 -5.31 -22.62 -9.32
N GLN A 34 -6.41 -23.05 -9.95
CA GLN A 34 -6.65 -22.77 -11.37
C GLN A 34 -6.78 -21.27 -11.66
N ALA A 35 -7.47 -20.52 -10.79
CA ALA A 35 -7.65 -19.09 -10.95
C ALA A 35 -6.31 -18.34 -10.89
N VAL A 36 -5.42 -18.71 -9.97
CA VAL A 36 -4.08 -18.12 -9.92
C VAL A 36 -3.28 -18.47 -11.16
N ALA A 37 -3.22 -19.75 -11.56
CA ALA A 37 -2.48 -20.18 -12.74
C ALA A 37 -2.88 -19.40 -14.01
N ARG A 38 -4.19 -19.15 -14.18
CA ARG A 38 -4.73 -18.38 -15.32
C ARG A 38 -4.46 -16.87 -15.22
N SER A 39 -4.14 -16.36 -14.03
CA SER A 39 -3.97 -14.92 -13.79
C SER A 39 -2.51 -14.46 -13.80
N VAL A 40 -1.53 -15.37 -13.76
CA VAL A 40 -0.10 -15.03 -13.62
C VAL A 40 0.40 -14.08 -14.71
N HIS A 41 -0.08 -14.22 -15.94
CA HIS A 41 0.27 -13.36 -17.07
C HIS A 41 0.09 -11.85 -16.79
N VAL A 42 -0.85 -11.49 -15.90
CA VAL A 42 -1.13 -10.09 -15.51
C VAL A 42 0.04 -9.45 -14.75
N LEU A 43 0.90 -10.26 -14.12
CA LEU A 43 2.06 -9.76 -13.38
C LEU A 43 3.16 -9.24 -14.30
N GLU A 44 3.22 -9.69 -15.56
CA GLU A 44 4.21 -9.24 -16.56
C GLU A 44 5.66 -9.30 -16.01
N LEU A 45 5.98 -10.35 -15.24
CA LEU A 45 7.29 -10.56 -14.60
C LEU A 45 8.11 -11.56 -15.42
N PRO A 46 9.29 -11.20 -15.96
CA PRO A 46 10.10 -12.08 -16.79
C PRO A 46 10.54 -13.39 -16.12
N GLN A 47 10.54 -13.42 -14.78
CA GLN A 47 10.90 -14.58 -13.97
C GLN A 47 9.77 -15.60 -13.86
N LEU A 48 8.55 -15.22 -14.25
CA LEU A 48 7.37 -16.07 -14.26
C LEU A 48 7.00 -16.40 -15.71
N PRO A 49 6.52 -17.63 -15.97
CA PRO A 49 6.03 -18.00 -17.30
C PRO A 49 4.74 -17.25 -17.66
N ASP A 50 4.56 -16.95 -18.96
CA ASP A 50 3.35 -16.29 -19.47
C ASP A 50 2.09 -17.17 -19.36
N THR A 51 2.26 -18.48 -19.45
CA THR A 51 1.18 -19.47 -19.30
C THR A 51 1.63 -20.60 -18.38
N ILE A 52 0.74 -21.03 -17.49
CA ILE A 52 1.01 -22.16 -16.59
C ILE A 52 -0.11 -23.18 -16.72
N GLU A 53 0.28 -24.45 -16.84
CA GLU A 53 -0.65 -25.57 -16.83
C GLU A 53 -1.38 -25.64 -15.48
N PRO A 54 -2.72 -25.79 -15.47
CA PRO A 54 -3.50 -25.97 -14.25
C PRO A 54 -2.91 -27.05 -13.32
N GLY A 55 -2.63 -26.67 -12.08
CA GLY A 55 -2.11 -27.59 -11.05
C GLY A 55 -0.58 -27.69 -10.94
N SER A 56 0.20 -26.94 -11.73
CA SER A 56 1.68 -26.98 -11.70
C SER A 56 2.38 -25.69 -11.25
N TYR A 57 1.65 -24.68 -10.80
CA TYR A 57 2.24 -23.39 -10.44
C TYR A 57 2.64 -23.34 -8.95
N ASP A 58 3.78 -22.69 -8.69
CA ASP A 58 4.28 -22.44 -7.35
C ASP A 58 3.82 -21.05 -6.88
N LEU A 59 2.77 -21.01 -6.04
CA LEU A 59 2.29 -19.76 -5.43
C LEU A 59 3.40 -19.05 -4.66
N ASP A 60 4.27 -19.82 -4.00
CA ASP A 60 5.37 -19.26 -3.23
C ASP A 60 6.38 -18.57 -4.14
N ALA A 61 6.63 -19.10 -5.34
CA ALA A 61 7.43 -18.42 -6.34
C ALA A 61 6.80 -17.08 -6.76
N ILE A 62 5.47 -17.03 -7.01
CA ILE A 62 4.77 -15.78 -7.35
C ILE A 62 4.90 -14.76 -6.21
N LEU A 63 4.63 -15.18 -4.98
CA LEU A 63 4.70 -14.31 -3.80
C LEU A 63 6.13 -13.84 -3.54
N LEU A 64 7.14 -14.68 -3.80
CA LEU A 64 8.54 -14.28 -3.76
C LEU A 64 8.85 -13.22 -4.82
N GLN A 65 8.40 -13.37 -6.07
CA GLN A 65 8.69 -12.39 -7.13
C GLN A 65 7.98 -11.05 -6.91
N THR A 66 6.81 -11.08 -6.26
CA THR A 66 5.98 -9.89 -5.98
C THR A 66 6.31 -9.30 -4.61
N LEU A 67 5.71 -9.84 -3.54
CA LEU A 67 5.85 -9.35 -2.17
C LEU A 67 7.27 -9.48 -1.63
N GLY A 68 7.96 -10.56 -1.99
CA GLY A 68 9.31 -10.87 -1.52
C GLY A 68 10.44 -10.22 -2.31
N GLU A 69 10.14 -9.35 -3.28
CA GLU A 69 11.10 -8.65 -4.14
C GLU A 69 12.15 -9.57 -4.83
N GLY A 70 11.78 -10.83 -5.09
CA GLY A 70 12.63 -11.83 -5.75
C GLY A 70 13.01 -11.46 -7.19
N GLN A 71 12.19 -10.64 -7.85
CA GLN A 71 12.41 -10.18 -9.23
C GLN A 71 13.69 -9.35 -9.39
N PHE A 72 14.23 -8.85 -8.28
CA PHE A 72 15.45 -8.06 -8.24
C PHE A 72 16.72 -8.90 -7.95
N GLY A 73 16.58 -10.23 -7.90
CA GLY A 73 17.66 -11.18 -7.81
C GLY A 73 18.02 -11.62 -6.37
N PRO A 74 18.76 -12.72 -6.23
CA PRO A 74 19.03 -13.37 -4.93
C PRO A 74 19.92 -12.53 -3.99
N GLU A 75 20.63 -11.54 -4.53
CA GLU A 75 21.51 -10.65 -3.78
C GLU A 75 20.80 -9.35 -3.35
N ARG A 76 19.48 -9.22 -3.57
CA ARG A 76 18.71 -7.98 -3.34
C ARG A 76 18.94 -7.36 -1.96
N TRP A 77 19.06 -8.19 -0.92
CA TRP A 77 19.22 -7.73 0.46
C TRP A 77 20.68 -7.50 0.88
N ARG A 78 21.65 -7.79 0.01
CA ARG A 78 23.07 -7.61 0.35
C ARG A 78 23.55 -6.21 0.00
N LEU A 79 24.15 -5.53 0.98
CA LEU A 79 24.86 -4.28 0.71
C LEU A 79 26.16 -4.56 -0.03
N GLY A 80 26.19 -4.26 -1.34
CA GLY A 80 27.39 -4.39 -2.18
C GLY A 80 28.59 -3.57 -1.68
N ALA A 81 29.80 -3.93 -2.11
CA ALA A 81 31.05 -3.33 -1.63
C ALA A 81 31.10 -1.79 -1.82
N THR A 82 30.61 -1.31 -2.96
CA THR A 82 30.54 0.13 -3.28
C THR A 82 29.60 0.87 -2.33
N ARG A 83 28.40 0.34 -2.05
CA ARG A 83 27.47 0.91 -1.06
C ARG A 83 28.07 0.92 0.34
N ARG A 84 28.77 -0.16 0.74
CA ARG A 84 29.47 -0.21 2.04
C ARG A 84 30.54 0.87 2.16
N ALA A 85 31.34 1.08 1.11
CA ALA A 85 32.31 2.16 1.05
C ALA A 85 31.63 3.53 1.12
N TYR A 86 30.56 3.74 0.32
CA TYR A 86 29.78 4.96 0.34
C TYR A 86 29.26 5.30 1.75
N TYR A 87 28.63 4.37 2.46
CA TYR A 87 28.12 4.64 3.81
C TYR A 87 29.21 4.81 4.88
N THR A 88 30.42 4.35 4.59
CA THR A 88 31.59 4.66 5.42
C THR A 88 32.06 6.10 5.20
N LEU A 89 31.96 6.61 3.96
CA LEU A 89 32.41 7.94 3.57
C LEU A 89 31.31 9.03 3.68
N LYS A 90 30.03 8.64 3.64
CA LYS A 90 28.86 9.54 3.66
C LYS A 90 28.91 10.59 4.78
N PRO A 91 29.35 10.28 6.02
CA PRO A 91 29.45 11.29 7.09
C PRO A 91 30.36 12.48 6.74
N PHE A 92 31.28 12.33 5.77
CA PHE A 92 32.19 13.39 5.34
C PHE A 92 31.70 14.15 4.10
N LEU A 93 30.59 13.72 3.48
CA LEU A 93 30.05 14.35 2.28
C LEU A 93 29.08 15.48 2.65
N PRO A 94 29.25 16.70 2.12
CA PRO A 94 28.29 17.78 2.32
C PRO A 94 26.88 17.39 1.82
N ARG A 95 25.83 17.79 2.56
CA ARG A 95 24.43 17.49 2.19
C ARG A 95 24.07 18.02 0.80
N ALA A 96 24.58 19.18 0.41
CA ALA A 96 24.36 19.78 -0.90
C ALA A 96 24.87 18.89 -2.05
N VAL A 97 26.05 18.29 -1.87
CA VAL A 97 26.65 17.35 -2.84
C VAL A 97 25.79 16.10 -2.96
N THR A 98 25.38 15.51 -1.83
CA THR A 98 24.52 14.33 -1.83
C THR A 98 23.17 14.61 -2.50
N ARG A 99 22.55 15.77 -2.22
CA ARG A 99 21.29 16.20 -2.85
C ARG A 99 21.45 16.39 -4.37
N MET A 100 22.52 17.04 -4.81
CA MET A 100 22.80 17.23 -6.24
C MET A 100 22.99 15.89 -6.95
N LEU A 101 23.76 14.97 -6.36
CA LEU A 101 23.95 13.63 -6.92
C LEU A 101 22.62 12.88 -7.06
N ARG A 102 21.76 12.91 -6.02
CA ARG A 102 20.42 12.28 -6.09
C ARG A 102 19.55 12.87 -7.21
N ARG A 103 19.63 14.19 -7.47
CA ARG A 103 18.91 14.83 -8.58
C ARG A 103 19.43 14.42 -9.96
N LEU A 104 20.75 14.30 -10.11
CA LEU A 104 21.36 13.93 -11.39
C LEU A 104 21.10 12.46 -11.74
N THR A 105 20.99 11.59 -10.74
CA THR A 105 20.75 10.16 -10.96
C THR A 105 19.28 9.76 -11.00
N SER A 106 18.35 10.65 -10.63
CA SER A 106 16.92 10.29 -10.49
C SER A 106 16.28 9.83 -11.79
N ARG A 107 16.47 10.55 -12.91
CA ARG A 107 15.93 10.16 -14.23
C ARG A 107 16.48 8.81 -14.71
N PRO A 108 17.80 8.58 -14.76
CA PRO A 108 18.33 7.26 -15.10
C PRO A 108 17.87 6.12 -14.17
N MET A 109 17.60 6.40 -12.89
CA MET A 109 17.09 5.40 -11.96
C MET A 109 15.63 5.02 -12.27
N GLN A 110 14.81 6.02 -12.59
CA GLN A 110 13.42 5.79 -13.03
C GLN A 110 13.37 5.04 -14.36
N ASP A 111 14.18 5.43 -15.35
CA ASP A 111 14.20 4.79 -16.68
C ASP A 111 14.65 3.32 -16.64
N LYS A 112 15.43 2.94 -15.62
CA LYS A 112 15.90 1.57 -15.39
C LYS A 112 15.01 0.77 -14.42
N SER A 113 13.92 1.36 -13.93
CA SER A 113 13.03 0.69 -12.99
C SER A 113 12.37 -0.51 -13.67
N GLN A 114 12.36 -1.65 -12.98
CA GLN A 114 11.59 -2.83 -13.39
C GLN A 114 10.11 -2.73 -13.00
N LEU A 115 9.77 -1.78 -12.13
CA LEU A 115 8.42 -1.48 -11.68
C LEU A 115 7.91 -0.18 -12.29
N GLY A 116 6.59 -0.09 -12.46
CA GLY A 116 5.90 1.15 -12.75
C GLY A 116 6.11 2.20 -11.66
N TRP A 117 6.15 3.46 -12.06
CA TRP A 117 6.26 4.60 -11.14
C TRP A 117 5.50 5.82 -11.69
N PRO A 118 4.72 6.56 -10.88
CA PRO A 118 4.47 6.34 -9.45
C PRO A 118 3.54 5.15 -9.15
N ILE A 119 2.88 4.61 -10.17
CA ILE A 119 1.87 3.56 -10.04
C ILE A 119 2.47 2.23 -10.48
N GLU A 120 2.39 1.23 -9.60
CA GLU A 120 2.66 -0.18 -9.87
C GLU A 120 1.42 -0.96 -9.48
N ASP A 121 0.57 -1.29 -10.45
CA ASP A 121 -0.75 -1.90 -10.20
C ASP A 121 -0.82 -3.37 -10.59
N ARG A 122 0.27 -3.97 -11.10
CA ARG A 122 0.24 -5.34 -11.65
C ARG A 122 -0.19 -6.38 -10.62
N TYR A 123 0.25 -6.25 -9.37
CA TYR A 123 -0.17 -7.17 -8.30
C TYR A 123 -1.65 -6.98 -7.93
N ALA A 124 -2.15 -5.73 -7.92
CA ALA A 124 -3.57 -5.45 -7.72
C ALA A 124 -4.42 -6.02 -8.85
N ARG A 125 -4.03 -5.78 -10.11
CA ARG A 125 -4.67 -6.37 -11.30
C ARG A 125 -4.68 -7.90 -11.24
N PHE A 126 -3.57 -8.51 -10.83
CA PHE A 126 -3.47 -9.95 -10.63
C PHE A 126 -4.52 -10.47 -9.63
N LEU A 127 -4.64 -9.84 -8.46
CA LEU A 127 -5.65 -10.25 -7.46
C LEU A 127 -7.09 -10.14 -7.99
N TRP A 128 -7.38 -9.11 -8.79
CA TRP A 128 -8.69 -8.92 -9.43
C TRP A 128 -8.95 -9.96 -10.52
N GLU A 129 -7.95 -10.28 -11.34
CA GLU A 129 -8.07 -11.33 -12.35
C GLU A 129 -8.30 -12.69 -11.69
N VAL A 130 -7.66 -12.98 -10.55
CA VAL A 130 -7.95 -14.20 -9.77
C VAL A 130 -9.43 -14.23 -9.36
N ALA A 131 -9.98 -13.15 -8.81
CA ALA A 131 -11.39 -13.09 -8.47
C ALA A 131 -12.32 -13.27 -9.68
N LYS A 132 -11.93 -12.74 -10.85
CA LYS A 132 -12.64 -12.98 -12.12
C LYS A 132 -12.66 -14.44 -12.50
N GLN A 133 -11.52 -15.11 -12.43
CA GLN A 133 -11.41 -16.52 -12.77
C GLN A 133 -12.23 -17.39 -11.81
N ILE A 134 -12.35 -16.98 -10.54
CA ILE A 134 -13.27 -17.62 -9.58
C ILE A 134 -14.74 -17.44 -9.96
N LEU A 135 -15.17 -16.23 -10.37
CA LEU A 135 -16.53 -16.01 -10.86
C LEU A 135 -16.86 -16.92 -12.04
N VAL A 136 -15.92 -17.03 -13.00
CA VAL A 136 -16.04 -17.91 -14.17
C VAL A 136 -16.14 -19.39 -13.75
N ALA A 137 -15.23 -19.85 -12.88
CA ALA A 137 -15.21 -21.24 -12.42
C ALA A 137 -16.48 -21.64 -11.67
N THR A 138 -17.02 -20.72 -10.87
CA THR A 138 -18.23 -20.96 -10.06
C THR A 138 -19.54 -20.66 -10.78
N GLY A 139 -19.51 -20.06 -11.98
CA GLY A 139 -20.69 -19.62 -12.71
C GLY A 139 -21.48 -18.52 -11.99
N LYS A 140 -20.87 -17.81 -11.04
CA LYS A 140 -21.52 -16.75 -10.26
C LYS A 140 -21.38 -15.40 -10.94
N ASN A 141 -22.41 -14.57 -10.76
CA ASN A 141 -22.39 -13.17 -11.22
C ASN A 141 -21.78 -12.21 -10.19
N SER A 142 -21.64 -12.66 -8.94
CA SER A 142 -21.01 -11.89 -7.87
C SER A 142 -20.39 -12.76 -6.78
N LEU A 143 -19.40 -12.21 -6.08
CA LEU A 143 -18.79 -12.79 -4.88
C LEU A 143 -18.91 -11.81 -3.72
N SER A 144 -19.41 -12.28 -2.58
CA SER A 144 -19.34 -11.51 -1.34
C SER A 144 -18.02 -11.81 -0.65
N PHE A 145 -17.37 -10.77 -0.13
CA PHE A 145 -16.06 -10.89 0.49
C PHE A 145 -15.97 -10.00 1.73
N ARG A 146 -15.06 -10.34 2.64
CA ARG A 146 -14.85 -9.52 3.82
C ARG A 146 -14.18 -8.20 3.44
N ASN A 147 -14.84 -7.08 3.73
CA ASN A 147 -14.31 -5.74 3.52
C ASN A 147 -12.86 -5.60 4.03
N PHE A 148 -12.03 -4.87 3.28
CA PHE A 148 -10.63 -4.63 3.63
C PHE A 148 -10.50 -3.69 4.84
N TRP A 149 -11.36 -2.67 4.89
CA TRP A 149 -11.33 -1.63 5.90
C TRP A 149 -12.63 -1.59 6.71
N PRO A 150 -12.59 -1.16 7.99
CA PRO A 150 -13.77 -1.00 8.82
C PRO A 150 -14.85 -0.13 8.17
N HIS A 151 -16.11 -0.40 8.51
CA HIS A 151 -17.28 0.37 8.06
C HIS A 151 -17.41 0.49 6.52
N GLY A 152 -16.82 -0.44 5.76
CA GLY A 152 -16.88 -0.42 4.30
C GLY A 152 -16.15 0.77 3.66
N ARG A 153 -15.19 1.39 4.36
CA ARG A 153 -14.37 2.47 3.81
C ARG A 153 -13.64 1.97 2.57
N ALA A 154 -13.53 2.85 1.58
CA ALA A 154 -12.92 2.52 0.30
C ALA A 154 -11.44 2.22 0.50
N TYR A 155 -10.69 3.06 1.22
CA TYR A 155 -9.25 2.89 1.43
C TYR A 155 -8.84 3.27 2.86
N ALA A 156 -7.64 2.88 3.28
CA ALA A 156 -7.04 3.36 4.52
C ALA A 156 -6.10 4.54 4.27
N LEU A 157 -6.04 5.51 5.19
CA LEU A 157 -5.10 6.63 5.17
C LEU A 157 -4.23 6.59 6.43
N VAL A 158 -2.93 6.39 6.22
CA VAL A 158 -1.93 6.27 7.28
C VAL A 158 -0.85 7.32 7.10
N LEU A 159 -0.64 8.13 8.14
CA LEU A 159 0.41 9.15 8.17
C LEU A 159 1.52 8.70 9.11
N THR A 160 2.76 8.79 8.65
CA THR A 160 3.95 8.43 9.42
C THR A 160 5.04 9.46 9.24
N HIS A 161 5.91 9.56 10.25
CA HIS A 161 6.99 10.52 10.30
C HIS A 161 8.27 9.88 10.80
N ASP A 162 9.36 9.99 10.07
CA ASP A 162 10.67 9.58 10.59
C ASP A 162 11.41 10.79 11.15
N VAL A 163 11.77 10.70 12.43
CA VAL A 163 12.46 11.76 13.17
C VAL A 163 13.96 11.47 13.12
N GLU A 164 14.64 12.04 12.13
CA GLU A 164 16.01 11.65 11.81
C GLU A 164 17.07 12.34 12.69
N THR A 165 16.80 13.55 13.17
CA THR A 165 17.76 14.37 13.92
C THR A 165 17.16 15.02 15.16
N ALA A 166 18.02 15.57 16.02
CA ALA A 166 17.59 16.38 17.17
C ALA A 166 16.81 17.62 16.72
N GLU A 167 17.20 18.25 15.60
CA GLU A 167 16.46 19.36 15.02
C GLU A 167 15.09 18.92 14.49
N GLY A 168 15.01 17.73 13.89
CA GLY A 168 13.74 17.09 13.53
C GLY A 168 12.85 16.89 14.76
N GLN A 169 13.40 16.32 15.83
CA GLN A 169 12.70 16.12 17.11
C GLN A 169 12.15 17.43 17.66
N SER A 170 12.92 18.52 17.60
CA SER A 170 12.47 19.84 18.09
C SER A 170 11.24 20.38 17.34
N TYR A 171 10.98 19.88 16.13
CA TYR A 171 9.86 20.29 15.28
C TYR A 171 8.67 19.32 15.32
N VAL A 172 8.79 18.17 15.97
CA VAL A 172 7.72 17.15 16.07
C VAL A 172 6.42 17.74 16.61
N ARG A 173 6.47 18.57 17.66
CA ARG A 173 5.26 19.22 18.22
C ARG A 173 4.54 20.09 17.20
N ALA A 174 5.27 20.83 16.37
CA ALA A 174 4.67 21.67 15.33
C ALA A 174 3.98 20.84 14.24
N VAL A 175 4.54 19.68 13.89
CA VAL A 175 3.93 18.73 12.95
C VAL A 175 2.68 18.11 13.57
N ALA A 176 2.75 17.65 14.81
CA ALA A 176 1.61 17.11 15.54
C ALA A 176 0.47 18.16 15.60
N ASP A 177 0.74 19.38 16.06
CA ASP A 177 -0.26 20.46 16.11
C ASP A 177 -0.89 20.73 14.74
N LEU A 178 -0.09 20.65 13.66
CA LEU A 178 -0.57 20.83 12.31
C LEU A 178 -1.55 19.73 11.89
N GLU A 179 -1.20 18.47 12.13
CA GLU A 179 -2.07 17.34 11.82
C GLU A 179 -3.35 17.37 12.67
N GLU A 180 -3.25 17.68 13.96
CA GLU A 180 -4.43 17.76 14.84
C GLU A 180 -5.43 18.82 14.35
N ARG A 181 -4.95 20.00 13.92
CA ARG A 181 -5.82 21.05 13.33
C ARG A 181 -6.56 20.58 12.07
N HIS A 182 -5.97 19.63 11.34
CA HIS A 182 -6.60 19.03 10.17
C HIS A 182 -7.45 17.79 10.50
N GLY A 183 -7.46 17.35 11.77
CA GLY A 183 -8.23 16.20 12.23
C GLY A 183 -7.50 14.86 12.06
N PHE A 184 -6.18 14.89 11.94
CA PHE A 184 -5.35 13.70 11.74
C PHE A 184 -4.48 13.37 12.96
N ARG A 185 -4.04 12.12 13.02
CA ARG A 185 -2.99 11.58 13.88
C ARG A 185 -2.02 10.76 13.03
N SER A 186 -0.83 10.53 13.55
CA SER A 186 0.24 9.86 12.81
C SER A 186 1.14 9.08 13.76
N SER A 187 2.05 8.30 13.18
CA SER A 187 3.15 7.67 13.90
C SER A 187 4.43 8.49 13.75
N PHE A 188 5.15 8.75 14.85
CA PHE A 188 6.49 9.32 14.84
C PHE A 188 7.52 8.24 15.20
N ASN A 189 8.42 7.90 14.27
CA ASN A 189 9.45 6.90 14.45
C ASN A 189 10.80 7.56 14.76
N PHE A 190 11.37 7.26 15.94
CA PHE A 190 12.58 7.91 16.44
C PHE A 190 13.84 7.06 16.23
N VAL A 191 15.00 7.70 16.09
CA VAL A 191 16.31 7.02 15.94
C VAL A 191 17.04 7.04 17.30
N PRO A 192 16.98 5.99 18.12
CA PRO A 192 17.30 6.10 19.55
C PRO A 192 18.76 6.47 19.89
N GLU A 193 19.71 6.06 19.06
CA GLU A 193 21.15 6.27 19.30
C GLU A 193 21.82 7.22 18.32
N ARG A 194 21.03 8.04 17.63
CA ARG A 194 21.56 9.12 16.79
C ARG A 194 21.57 10.46 17.52
N TYR A 195 20.60 10.68 18.40
CA TYR A 195 20.46 11.86 19.25
C TYR A 195 19.76 11.46 20.55
N THR A 196 19.80 12.33 21.56
CA THR A 196 19.05 12.10 22.80
C THR A 196 17.56 12.25 22.53
N VAL A 197 16.84 11.13 22.59
CA VAL A 197 15.38 11.12 22.45
C VAL A 197 14.74 11.72 23.70
N ASP A 198 13.81 12.65 23.51
CA ASP A 198 13.03 13.25 24.58
C ASP A 198 11.87 12.32 24.98
N GLU A 199 12.02 11.57 26.08
CA GLU A 199 10.98 10.65 26.56
C GLU A 199 9.71 11.36 27.03
N ALA A 200 9.80 12.63 27.46
CA ALA A 200 8.62 13.41 27.79
C ALA A 200 7.80 13.74 26.53
N LEU A 201 8.48 14.02 25.41
CA LEU A 201 7.82 14.15 24.10
C LEU A 201 7.13 12.83 23.69
N LEU A 202 7.76 11.67 23.90
CA LEU A 202 7.13 10.39 23.56
C LEU A 202 5.83 10.18 24.36
N ALA A 203 5.86 10.47 25.66
CA ALA A 203 4.67 10.38 26.52
C ALA A 203 3.57 11.37 26.09
N GLU A 204 3.95 12.61 25.76
CA GLU A 204 3.03 13.63 25.24
C GLU A 204 2.34 13.18 23.95
N LEU A 205 3.10 12.64 22.99
CA LEU A 205 2.55 12.14 21.72
C LEU A 205 1.49 11.06 21.96
N ARG A 206 1.79 10.07 22.82
CA ARG A 206 0.81 9.01 23.15
C ARG A 206 -0.43 9.58 23.83
N GLN A 207 -0.27 10.51 24.77
CA GLN A 207 -1.40 11.17 25.43
C GLN A 207 -2.30 11.91 24.43
N ARG A 208 -1.72 12.46 23.37
CA ARG A 208 -2.42 13.14 22.28
C ARG A 208 -3.00 12.19 21.22
N GLY A 209 -2.81 10.88 21.36
CA GLY A 209 -3.31 9.87 20.42
C GLY A 209 -2.45 9.68 19.17
N PHE A 210 -1.17 10.07 19.22
CA PHE A 210 -0.18 9.72 18.21
C PHE A 210 0.52 8.41 18.57
N GLU A 211 1.02 7.72 17.55
CA GLU A 211 1.84 6.52 17.73
C GLU A 211 3.34 6.88 17.82
N VAL A 212 4.08 6.09 18.59
CA VAL A 212 5.54 6.16 18.68
C VAL A 212 6.12 4.86 18.15
N GLY A 213 7.04 4.96 17.19
CA GLY A 213 7.77 3.84 16.61
C GLY A 213 9.28 3.96 16.72
N VAL A 214 10.00 2.92 16.31
CA VAL A 214 11.47 2.90 16.27
C VAL A 214 11.97 2.93 14.83
N HIS A 215 12.83 3.89 14.51
CA HIS A 215 13.44 4.05 13.19
C HIS A 215 14.91 3.60 13.18
N GLY A 216 15.14 2.29 13.12
CA GLY A 216 16.48 1.71 13.20
C GLY A 216 17.14 1.95 14.55
N LEU A 217 18.46 2.16 14.53
CA LEU A 217 19.24 2.42 15.75
C LEU A 217 20.03 3.72 15.67
N LYS A 218 20.82 3.87 14.60
CA LYS A 218 21.78 4.98 14.42
C LYS A 218 21.63 5.75 13.11
N HIS A 219 20.83 5.22 12.17
CA HIS A 219 20.67 5.79 10.82
C HIS A 219 22.01 6.00 10.06
N ASP A 220 22.98 5.10 10.26
CA ASP A 220 24.33 5.19 9.69
C ASP A 220 24.54 4.33 8.43
N GLY A 221 23.48 3.67 7.95
CA GLY A 221 23.53 2.74 6.80
C GLY A 221 24.25 1.42 7.08
N LYS A 222 24.62 1.13 8.33
CA LYS A 222 25.41 -0.07 8.70
C LYS A 222 24.59 -1.19 9.34
N LEU A 223 23.28 -1.00 9.52
CA LEU A 223 22.41 -1.96 10.21
C LEU A 223 22.49 -3.37 9.60
N PHE A 224 22.49 -3.47 8.27
CA PHE A 224 22.58 -4.73 7.52
C PHE A 224 23.98 -4.98 6.92
N ARG A 225 25.04 -4.42 7.53
CA ARG A 225 26.41 -4.55 6.99
C ARG A 225 26.92 -5.99 7.04
N SER A 226 26.60 -6.71 8.11
CA SER A 226 26.90 -8.13 8.33
C SER A 226 25.94 -8.70 9.36
N HIS A 227 25.76 -10.02 9.38
CA HIS A 227 24.90 -10.68 10.36
C HIS A 227 25.39 -10.43 11.80
N ALA A 228 26.70 -10.43 12.04
CA ALA A 228 27.25 -10.12 13.37
C ALA A 228 26.92 -8.69 13.84
N GLU A 229 26.94 -7.71 12.93
CA GLU A 229 26.54 -6.34 13.26
C GLU A 229 25.02 -6.23 13.49
N TRP A 230 24.23 -6.97 12.71
CA TRP A 230 22.78 -7.11 12.93
C TRP A 230 22.48 -7.67 14.31
N SER A 231 23.00 -8.85 14.66
CA SER A 231 22.76 -9.52 15.94
C SER A 231 23.11 -8.63 17.15
N ARG A 232 24.18 -7.82 17.03
CA ARG A 232 24.55 -6.86 18.07
C ARG A 232 23.57 -5.70 18.21
N ARG A 233 23.02 -5.22 17.09
CA ARG A 233 22.12 -4.06 17.06
C ARG A 233 20.68 -4.44 17.37
N VAL A 234 20.21 -5.60 16.93
CA VAL A 234 18.82 -6.02 17.11
C VAL A 234 18.44 -6.16 18.58
N ALA A 235 19.33 -6.69 19.42
CA ALA A 235 19.10 -6.75 20.88
C ALA A 235 18.80 -5.36 21.47
N ARG A 236 19.59 -4.35 21.07
CA ARG A 236 19.39 -2.96 21.53
C ARG A 236 18.16 -2.31 20.90
N ILE A 237 17.83 -2.66 19.65
CA ILE A 237 16.59 -2.23 19.00
C ILE A 237 15.38 -2.76 19.78
N ASN A 238 15.38 -4.05 20.15
CA ASN A 238 14.31 -4.64 20.95
C ASN A 238 14.21 -3.98 22.34
N ASP A 239 15.33 -3.68 23.00
CA ASP A 239 15.33 -2.90 24.25
C ASP A 239 14.62 -1.53 24.08
N TYR A 240 14.87 -0.83 22.97
CA TYR A 240 14.20 0.43 22.68
C TYR A 240 12.74 0.25 22.26
N LEU A 241 12.39 -0.82 21.54
CA LEU A 241 10.98 -1.14 21.24
C LEU A 241 10.19 -1.30 22.54
N HIS A 242 10.73 -2.04 23.52
CA HIS A 242 10.12 -2.17 24.84
C HIS A 242 10.05 -0.85 25.61
N ARG A 243 11.18 -0.13 25.71
CA ARG A 243 11.26 1.13 26.44
C ARG A 243 10.35 2.21 25.85
N PHE A 244 10.22 2.24 24.54
CA PHE A 244 9.34 3.19 23.84
C PHE A 244 7.93 2.63 23.65
N GLU A 245 7.58 1.49 24.25
CA GLU A 245 6.25 0.86 24.08
C GLU A 245 5.82 0.82 22.60
N ALA A 246 6.81 0.64 21.72
CA ALA A 246 6.66 0.79 20.28
C ALA A 246 6.38 -0.57 19.67
N ARG A 247 5.29 -0.64 18.88
CA ARG A 247 4.85 -1.86 18.21
C ARG A 247 5.39 -1.96 16.77
N GLY A 248 5.78 -0.81 16.22
CA GLY A 248 6.27 -0.66 14.86
C GLY A 248 7.75 -0.35 14.76
N PHE A 249 8.33 -0.83 13.67
CA PHE A 249 9.70 -0.53 13.30
C PHE A 249 9.79 -0.05 11.85
N ARG A 250 10.83 0.72 11.57
CA ARG A 250 11.20 1.10 10.21
C ARG A 250 12.71 1.13 10.04
N THR A 251 13.19 0.51 8.99
CA THR A 251 14.61 0.57 8.64
C THR A 251 15.02 1.93 8.07
N PRO A 252 16.18 2.47 8.47
CA PRO A 252 16.78 3.63 7.83
C PRO A 252 17.14 3.39 6.37
N LEU A 253 17.00 4.43 5.54
CA LEU A 253 17.49 4.45 4.16
C LEU A 253 16.92 3.32 3.28
N THR A 254 15.72 2.83 3.65
CA THR A 254 14.99 1.73 3.01
C THR A 254 15.78 0.42 2.85
N HIS A 255 16.92 0.29 3.54
CA HIS A 255 17.66 -0.96 3.57
C HIS A 255 16.85 -2.00 4.32
N ARG A 256 16.59 -3.14 3.70
CA ARG A 256 15.86 -4.24 4.35
C ARG A 256 16.54 -5.58 4.12
N GLN A 257 16.38 -6.47 5.09
CA GLN A 257 16.75 -7.89 5.02
C GLN A 257 15.65 -8.63 5.81
N PRO A 258 14.59 -9.11 5.12
CA PRO A 258 13.40 -9.62 5.80
C PRO A 258 13.63 -10.87 6.64
N GLU A 259 14.64 -11.69 6.32
CA GLU A 259 15.01 -12.88 7.10
C GLU A 259 15.67 -12.50 8.42
N TRP A 260 16.59 -11.54 8.42
CA TRP A 260 17.26 -11.05 9.63
C TRP A 260 16.29 -10.27 10.49
N MET A 261 15.40 -9.49 9.86
CA MET A 261 14.36 -8.73 10.54
C MET A 261 13.37 -9.63 11.30
N GLN A 262 13.40 -10.95 11.12
CA GLN A 262 12.65 -11.88 11.97
C GLN A 262 13.13 -11.91 13.44
N ASP A 263 14.30 -11.33 13.75
CA ASP A 263 14.79 -11.17 15.11
C ASP A 263 14.16 -9.97 15.87
N LEU A 264 13.40 -9.11 15.16
CA LEU A 264 12.75 -7.93 15.76
C LEU A 264 11.49 -8.34 16.54
N GLU A 265 11.29 -7.73 17.70
CA GLU A 265 10.07 -7.94 18.51
C GLU A 265 9.00 -6.90 18.17
N ILE A 266 8.39 -7.05 16.99
CA ILE A 266 7.47 -6.06 16.41
C ILE A 266 6.16 -6.70 15.94
N ASP A 267 5.10 -5.91 15.94
CA ASP A 267 3.83 -6.30 15.32
C ASP A 267 3.82 -6.02 13.83
N TYR A 268 4.48 -4.92 13.43
CA TYR A 268 4.52 -4.48 12.05
C TYR A 268 5.81 -3.74 11.67
N ASP A 269 6.13 -3.81 10.38
CA ASP A 269 7.24 -3.12 9.72
C ASP A 269 6.69 -2.10 8.71
N LEU A 270 7.53 -1.11 8.40
CA LEU A 270 7.26 -0.01 7.47
C LEU A 270 8.47 0.21 6.54
N SER A 271 9.15 -0.86 6.11
CA SER A 271 10.45 -0.75 5.43
C SER A 271 10.40 -0.99 3.92
N PHE A 272 9.27 -1.43 3.39
CA PHE A 272 9.09 -1.79 1.99
C PHE A 272 8.22 -0.77 1.29
N PHE A 273 8.57 -0.43 0.05
CA PHE A 273 7.69 0.33 -0.83
C PHE A 273 6.81 -0.64 -1.61
N ASP A 274 5.65 -0.19 -2.08
CA ASP A 274 4.97 -0.89 -3.19
C ASP A 274 5.82 -0.79 -4.46
N THR A 275 6.35 0.40 -4.74
CA THR A 275 7.32 0.71 -5.78
C THR A 275 8.06 1.98 -5.37
N ASP A 276 9.38 2.07 -5.56
CA ASP A 276 10.12 3.33 -5.53
C ASP A 276 11.47 3.18 -6.25
N PRO A 277 11.76 3.98 -7.29
CA PRO A 277 13.02 3.89 -8.02
C PRO A 277 14.14 4.77 -7.43
N TYR A 278 13.89 5.60 -6.43
CA TYR A 278 14.80 6.68 -6.01
C TYR A 278 15.57 6.38 -4.72
N GLU A 279 15.00 5.57 -3.85
CA GLU A 279 15.55 5.24 -2.55
C GLU A 279 16.83 4.40 -2.65
N PRO A 280 17.70 4.40 -1.62
CA PRO A 280 19.00 3.75 -1.72
C PRO A 280 18.94 2.26 -2.06
N MET A 281 17.85 1.60 -1.68
CA MET A 281 17.45 0.28 -2.18
C MET A 281 16.19 0.42 -3.06
N PRO A 282 16.33 0.72 -4.37
CA PRO A 282 15.19 0.93 -5.26
C PRO A 282 14.48 -0.39 -5.55
N GLY A 283 13.18 -0.32 -5.82
CA GLY A 283 12.26 -1.43 -6.03
C GLY A 283 11.08 -1.38 -5.05
N GLY A 284 10.36 -2.48 -4.91
CA GLY A 284 9.21 -2.57 -4.02
C GLY A 284 8.51 -3.92 -4.09
N ALA A 285 7.61 -4.17 -3.14
CA ALA A 285 6.84 -5.38 -2.94
C ALA A 285 5.54 -5.43 -3.77
N MET A 286 5.29 -4.45 -4.66
CA MET A 286 4.11 -4.30 -5.55
C MET A 286 2.75 -4.22 -4.84
N SER A 287 2.68 -4.39 -3.52
CA SER A 287 1.42 -4.44 -2.77
C SER A 287 0.93 -3.07 -2.35
N LEU A 288 -0.34 -2.79 -2.60
CA LEU A 288 -1.05 -1.63 -2.05
C LEU A 288 -1.68 -1.91 -0.67
N TRP A 289 -1.52 -3.11 -0.13
CA TRP A 289 -2.10 -3.54 1.15
C TRP A 289 -1.03 -4.06 2.10
N PRO A 290 -1.34 -4.10 3.41
CA PRO A 290 -0.54 -4.84 4.36
C PRO A 290 -0.40 -6.31 3.97
N PHE A 291 0.77 -6.89 4.20
CA PHE A 291 1.03 -8.30 3.91
C PHE A 291 1.94 -8.92 4.96
N GLN A 292 1.78 -10.21 5.21
CA GLN A 292 2.51 -10.93 6.24
C GLN A 292 3.94 -11.24 5.79
N VAL A 293 4.91 -11.01 6.67
CA VAL A 293 6.34 -11.29 6.44
C VAL A 293 6.87 -12.07 7.63
N GLY A 294 6.84 -13.41 7.53
CA GLY A 294 7.15 -14.29 8.64
C GLY A 294 6.20 -14.02 9.80
N HIS A 295 6.68 -13.45 10.91
CA HIS A 295 5.86 -13.20 12.10
C HIS A 295 5.27 -11.78 12.20
N PHE A 296 5.84 -10.78 11.50
CA PHE A 296 5.33 -9.40 11.49
C PHE A 296 4.52 -9.08 10.23
N LEU A 297 3.76 -7.99 10.26
CA LEU A 297 3.02 -7.48 9.10
C LEU A 297 3.80 -6.33 8.46
N GLU A 298 4.07 -6.37 7.16
CA GLU A 298 4.59 -5.21 6.45
C GLU A 298 3.45 -4.30 6.02
N LEU A 299 3.60 -3.00 6.30
CA LEU A 299 2.72 -1.93 5.83
C LEU A 299 3.51 -1.10 4.81
N PRO A 300 3.39 -1.41 3.50
CA PRO A 300 4.27 -0.79 2.53
C PRO A 300 4.01 0.71 2.43
N TYR A 301 5.06 1.50 2.19
CA TYR A 301 4.87 2.86 1.68
C TYR A 301 4.20 2.73 0.32
N THR A 302 3.05 3.37 0.19
CA THR A 302 2.34 3.46 -1.08
C THR A 302 2.36 4.87 -1.62
N LEU A 303 2.80 5.87 -0.86
CA LEU A 303 3.06 7.21 -1.36
C LEU A 303 4.56 7.52 -1.27
N ALA A 304 5.07 8.29 -2.24
CA ALA A 304 6.47 8.72 -2.27
C ALA A 304 6.82 9.50 -0.99
N GLN A 305 8.07 9.44 -0.52
CA GLN A 305 8.48 10.23 0.64
C GLN A 305 8.57 11.73 0.29
N ASP A 306 8.35 12.59 1.29
CA ASP A 306 8.43 14.05 1.14
C ASP A 306 9.77 14.54 0.57
N TYR A 307 10.90 13.97 1.00
CA TYR A 307 12.22 14.30 0.47
C TYR A 307 12.32 13.98 -1.02
N THR A 308 11.85 12.81 -1.44
CA THR A 308 11.86 12.42 -2.85
C THR A 308 10.98 13.37 -3.66
N LEU A 309 9.78 13.65 -3.15
CA LEU A 309 8.82 14.53 -3.81
C LEU A 309 9.37 15.95 -4.02
N THR A 310 9.86 16.60 -2.96
CA THR A 310 10.23 18.03 -3.02
C THR A 310 11.72 18.25 -3.33
N SER A 311 12.61 17.48 -2.71
CA SER A 311 14.05 17.67 -2.88
C SER A 311 14.61 16.99 -4.13
N VAL A 312 14.10 15.82 -4.51
CA VAL A 312 14.62 15.06 -5.67
C VAL A 312 13.86 15.41 -6.96
N LEU A 313 12.53 15.29 -6.93
CA LEU A 313 11.69 15.53 -8.10
C LEU A 313 11.37 17.00 -8.33
N GLY A 314 11.46 17.83 -7.28
CA GLY A 314 11.17 19.24 -7.41
C GLY A 314 9.69 19.52 -7.64
N GLU A 315 8.80 18.73 -7.04
CA GLU A 315 7.37 19.05 -7.00
C GLU A 315 7.10 20.22 -6.04
N GLU A 316 6.16 21.08 -6.43
CA GLU A 316 5.69 22.25 -5.66
C GLU A 316 4.24 22.09 -5.18
N THR A 317 3.62 20.97 -5.52
CA THR A 317 2.24 20.63 -5.16
C THR A 317 2.16 19.16 -4.75
N PRO A 318 1.11 18.71 -4.05
CA PRO A 318 0.94 17.30 -3.69
C PRO A 318 0.43 16.43 -4.85
N ARG A 319 0.55 16.88 -6.10
CA ARG A 319 -0.05 16.25 -7.29
C ARG A 319 0.28 14.76 -7.42
N LEU A 320 1.56 14.36 -7.25
CA LEU A 320 1.93 12.94 -7.36
C LEU A 320 1.33 12.09 -6.24
N TRP A 321 1.21 12.61 -5.02
CA TRP A 321 0.52 11.92 -3.93
C TRP A 321 -0.96 11.75 -4.25
N LEU A 322 -1.63 12.82 -4.68
CA LEU A 322 -3.06 12.79 -5.02
C LEU A 322 -3.37 11.90 -6.23
N GLN A 323 -2.50 11.88 -7.24
CA GLN A 323 -2.64 10.99 -8.39
C GLN A 323 -2.62 9.51 -7.96
N LYS A 324 -1.65 9.13 -7.12
CA LYS A 324 -1.54 7.74 -6.65
C LYS A 324 -2.64 7.38 -5.64
N LEU A 325 -3.08 8.34 -4.83
CA LEU A 325 -4.19 8.17 -3.90
C LEU A 325 -5.48 7.72 -4.61
N GLU A 326 -5.79 8.27 -5.79
CA GLU A 326 -6.98 7.85 -6.55
C GLU A 326 -6.87 6.40 -7.04
N VAL A 327 -5.68 5.95 -7.44
CA VAL A 327 -5.46 4.54 -7.81
C VAL A 327 -5.62 3.63 -6.60
N ILE A 328 -5.04 4.00 -5.46
CA ILE A 328 -5.20 3.28 -4.19
C ILE A 328 -6.67 3.20 -3.80
N ARG A 329 -7.42 4.30 -3.95
CA ARG A 329 -8.87 4.34 -3.69
C ARG A 329 -9.63 3.36 -4.57
N ASN A 330 -9.30 3.30 -5.86
CA ASN A 330 -9.96 2.38 -6.82
C ASN A 330 -9.71 0.91 -6.50
N TYR A 331 -8.53 0.59 -5.97
CA TYR A 331 -8.19 -0.76 -5.53
C TYR A 331 -8.55 -1.01 -4.06
N HIS A 332 -9.13 -0.07 -3.34
CA HIS A 332 -9.34 -0.24 -1.90
C HIS A 332 -8.06 -0.55 -1.10
N GLY A 333 -6.94 0.05 -1.51
CA GLY A 333 -5.64 -0.12 -0.86
C GLY A 333 -5.46 0.73 0.40
N MET A 334 -4.23 0.77 0.89
CA MET A 334 -3.77 1.65 1.96
C MET A 334 -2.91 2.76 1.36
N ALA A 335 -3.24 4.01 1.65
CA ALA A 335 -2.42 5.18 1.36
C ALA A 335 -1.54 5.49 2.57
N LEU A 336 -0.27 5.09 2.52
CA LEU A 336 0.71 5.32 3.57
C LEU A 336 1.74 6.33 3.11
N LEU A 337 1.79 7.46 3.81
CA LEU A 337 2.75 8.54 3.58
C LEU A 337 3.81 8.55 4.68
N ASN A 338 5.07 8.71 4.28
CA ASN A 338 6.15 9.09 5.17
C ASN A 338 6.66 10.50 4.86
N SER A 339 6.60 11.35 5.86
CA SER A 339 7.26 12.66 5.86
C SER A 339 8.28 12.75 6.98
N HIS A 340 9.06 13.82 7.03
CA HIS A 340 10.07 13.98 8.07
C HIS A 340 9.92 15.36 8.70
N PRO A 341 9.79 15.45 10.04
CA PRO A 341 9.84 16.73 10.74
C PRO A 341 11.12 17.51 10.39
N ASP A 342 12.21 16.81 10.09
CA ASP A 342 13.46 17.34 9.56
C ASP A 342 13.30 18.19 8.29
N TYR A 343 12.47 17.74 7.34
CA TYR A 343 12.26 18.40 6.05
C TYR A 343 11.04 19.32 6.05
N LEU A 344 10.04 19.06 6.90
CA LEU A 344 8.85 19.92 7.09
C LEU A 344 9.16 21.27 7.74
N ARG A 345 10.41 21.49 8.17
CA ARG A 345 10.93 22.82 8.52
C ARG A 345 11.15 23.70 7.30
N GLU A 346 11.42 23.10 6.14
CA GLU A 346 11.55 23.82 4.87
C GLU A 346 10.15 24.24 4.38
N GLU A 347 9.97 25.53 4.10
CA GLU A 347 8.65 26.11 3.79
C GLU A 347 7.96 25.44 2.60
N ARG A 348 8.71 25.15 1.53
CA ARG A 348 8.19 24.43 0.37
C ARG A 348 7.65 23.05 0.72
N THR A 349 8.42 22.26 1.47
CA THR A 349 8.02 20.90 1.86
C THR A 349 6.81 20.93 2.78
N ARG A 350 6.79 21.89 3.71
CA ARG A 350 5.63 22.13 4.57
C ARG A 350 4.39 22.51 3.78
N ALA A 351 4.49 23.42 2.80
CA ALA A 351 3.36 23.84 1.98
C ALA A 351 2.74 22.66 1.22
N VAL A 352 3.56 21.86 0.54
CA VAL A 352 3.11 20.66 -0.18
C VAL A 352 2.39 19.67 0.76
N TYR A 353 2.91 19.48 1.97
CA TYR A 353 2.30 18.62 2.96
C TYR A 353 0.97 19.18 3.52
N VAL A 354 0.89 20.48 3.80
CA VAL A 354 -0.35 21.14 4.23
C VAL A 354 -1.42 21.04 3.15
N ASP A 355 -1.07 21.32 1.89
CA ASP A 355 -2.00 21.21 0.76
C ASP A 355 -2.54 19.79 0.60
N PHE A 356 -1.69 18.78 0.84
CA PHE A 356 -2.12 17.38 0.86
C PHE A 356 -3.13 17.11 1.99
N LEU A 357 -2.82 17.50 3.24
CA LEU A 357 -3.71 17.30 4.38
C LEU A 357 -5.06 18.01 4.17
N GLN A 358 -5.05 19.24 3.67
CA GLN A 358 -6.27 19.99 3.37
C GLN A 358 -7.11 19.28 2.30
N THR A 359 -6.48 18.88 1.19
CA THR A 359 -7.17 18.19 0.10
C THR A 359 -7.76 16.86 0.55
N VAL A 360 -7.03 16.09 1.35
CA VAL A 360 -7.49 14.79 1.84
C VAL A 360 -8.59 14.95 2.88
N LYS A 361 -8.52 15.95 3.75
CA LYS A 361 -9.58 16.26 4.73
C LYS A 361 -10.92 16.53 4.06
N GLU A 362 -10.92 17.14 2.88
CA GLU A 362 -12.12 17.43 2.10
C GLU A 362 -12.65 16.19 1.35
N LYS A 363 -11.85 15.13 1.22
CA LYS A 363 -12.30 13.85 0.64
C LYS A 363 -13.08 13.03 1.67
N SER A 364 -13.94 12.16 1.18
CA SER A 364 -14.68 11.19 1.99
C SER A 364 -14.28 9.75 1.67
N GLY A 365 -14.64 8.81 2.54
CA GLY A 365 -14.57 7.37 2.24
C GLY A 365 -13.27 6.69 2.64
N TYR A 366 -12.32 7.38 3.26
CA TYR A 366 -11.17 6.74 3.90
C TYR A 366 -11.44 6.33 5.34
N TRP A 367 -10.71 5.32 5.80
CA TRP A 367 -10.47 5.06 7.21
C TRP A 367 -9.11 5.65 7.58
N HIS A 368 -9.10 6.71 8.38
CA HIS A 368 -7.86 7.23 8.93
C HIS A 368 -7.48 6.44 10.18
N ALA A 369 -6.25 5.95 10.23
CA ALA A 369 -5.78 5.05 11.27
C ALA A 369 -4.27 5.20 11.50
N LEU A 370 -3.85 4.89 12.72
CA LEU A 370 -2.45 4.68 13.07
C LEU A 370 -1.96 3.33 12.49
N PRO A 371 -0.66 3.20 12.18
CA PRO A 371 -0.09 1.93 11.71
C PRO A 371 -0.43 0.71 12.58
N ALA A 372 -0.38 0.82 13.91
CA ALA A 372 -0.76 -0.30 14.80
C ALA A 372 -2.23 -0.72 14.66
N GLU A 373 -3.15 0.22 14.41
CA GLU A 373 -4.57 -0.06 14.20
C GLU A 373 -4.78 -0.81 12.89
N VAL A 374 -4.09 -0.40 11.83
CA VAL A 374 -4.10 -1.09 10.54
C VAL A 374 -3.56 -2.51 10.69
N ALA A 375 -2.42 -2.67 11.37
CA ALA A 375 -1.81 -3.97 11.59
C ALA A 375 -2.70 -4.91 12.41
N ALA A 376 -3.31 -4.41 13.48
CA ALA A 376 -4.25 -5.16 14.30
C ALA A 376 -5.49 -5.57 13.48
N GLY A 377 -6.13 -4.61 12.81
CA GLY A 377 -7.33 -4.85 12.01
C GLY A 377 -7.10 -5.85 10.88
N TRP A 378 -5.95 -5.78 10.19
CA TRP A 378 -5.61 -6.73 9.14
C TRP A 378 -5.41 -8.16 9.66
N ARG A 379 -4.77 -8.31 10.83
CA ARG A 379 -4.62 -9.61 11.49
C ARG A 379 -5.94 -10.18 11.98
N GLU A 380 -6.79 -9.35 12.59
CA GLU A 380 -8.12 -9.74 13.05
C GLU A 380 -9.03 -10.14 11.89
N ARG A 381 -8.95 -9.41 10.77
CA ARG A 381 -9.63 -9.75 9.52
C ARG A 381 -9.29 -11.16 9.07
N GLY A 382 -8.03 -11.61 9.21
CA GLY A 382 -7.60 -12.95 8.84
C GLY A 382 -7.93 -14.07 9.86
N LYS A 383 -8.32 -13.74 11.09
CA LYS A 383 -8.61 -14.71 12.18
C LYS A 383 -10.11 -14.95 12.40
N SER A 384 -10.93 -13.93 12.16
CA SER A 384 -12.37 -13.97 12.46
C SER A 384 -13.11 -14.97 11.55
N ARG A 385 -13.98 -15.81 12.12
CA ARG A 385 -14.89 -16.65 11.33
C ARG A 385 -15.89 -15.77 10.56
N PRO A 386 -16.41 -16.20 9.40
CA PRO A 386 -17.51 -15.52 8.72
C PRO A 386 -18.65 -15.25 9.70
N THR A 387 -18.89 -14.00 10.04
CA THR A 387 -20.13 -13.62 10.69
C THR A 387 -21.17 -13.54 9.60
N LEU A 388 -22.09 -14.51 9.59
CA LEU A 388 -23.35 -14.38 8.86
C LEU A 388 -23.89 -12.97 9.12
N PRO A 389 -24.37 -12.24 8.09
CA PRO A 389 -25.05 -10.99 8.36
C PRO A 389 -26.18 -11.29 9.33
N ALA A 390 -26.14 -10.66 10.50
CA ALA A 390 -27.28 -10.64 11.39
C ALA A 390 -28.47 -10.23 10.54
N GLY A 391 -29.47 -11.10 10.47
CA GLY A 391 -30.68 -10.85 9.69
C GLY A 391 -31.18 -9.45 10.00
N ARG A 392 -31.61 -8.75 8.95
CA ARG A 392 -32.35 -7.49 9.07
C ARG A 392 -33.42 -7.64 10.16
N GLN A 393 -33.14 -7.19 11.37
CA GLN A 393 -34.14 -6.90 12.37
C GLN A 393 -34.26 -5.38 12.40
N GLY A 394 -35.49 -4.94 12.11
CA GLY A 394 -35.99 -3.58 11.92
C GLY A 394 -35.07 -2.44 12.33
N LEU A 395 -34.61 -1.68 11.34
CA LEU A 395 -34.59 -0.24 11.50
C LEU A 395 -35.99 0.27 11.13
N GLU A 396 -36.70 0.77 12.12
CA GLU A 396 -37.85 1.64 11.92
C GLU A 396 -37.49 2.77 10.96
N ARG A 397 -38.44 3.12 10.09
CA ARG A 397 -38.37 4.27 9.19
C ARG A 397 -37.97 5.52 9.97
N SER A 398 -36.78 6.03 9.70
CA SER A 398 -36.49 7.46 9.78
C SER A 398 -36.19 7.92 8.36
N GLU A 399 -36.82 9.03 8.01
CA GLU A 399 -36.99 9.52 6.65
C GLU A 399 -35.67 9.75 5.90
N SER A 400 -35.77 9.45 4.61
CA SER A 400 -34.77 9.57 3.57
C SER A 400 -34.12 10.96 3.46
N GLN A 401 -32.80 11.00 3.57
CA GLN A 401 -31.97 11.72 2.60
C GLN A 401 -31.09 10.68 1.90
N GLY A 402 -31.39 10.43 0.63
CA GLY A 402 -30.68 9.46 -0.19
C GLY A 402 -29.24 9.90 -0.43
N PHE A 403 -28.30 9.05 -0.06
CA PHE A 403 -26.92 9.10 -0.56
C PHE A 403 -26.75 7.97 -1.55
N GLU A 404 -26.81 8.28 -2.83
CA GLU A 404 -26.28 7.42 -3.89
C GLU A 404 -24.75 7.48 -3.82
N LEU A 405 -24.13 6.38 -3.40
CA LEU A 405 -22.69 6.16 -3.55
C LEU A 405 -22.43 5.73 -5.00
N GLU A 406 -22.25 6.70 -5.89
CA GLU A 406 -21.66 6.48 -7.21
C GLU A 406 -20.15 6.30 -7.06
N THR A 407 -19.71 5.05 -6.92
CA THR A 407 -18.32 4.68 -7.25
C THR A 407 -18.32 4.05 -8.64
N GLU A 408 -18.15 4.90 -9.65
CA GLU A 408 -17.80 4.47 -11.01
C GLU A 408 -16.27 4.51 -11.15
N ALA A 409 -15.65 3.34 -11.10
CA ALA A 409 -14.24 3.16 -11.46
C ALA A 409 -14.19 2.14 -12.61
N THR A 410 -13.92 2.64 -13.81
CA THR A 410 -13.68 1.91 -15.05
C THR A 410 -12.18 1.60 -15.10
N LEU A 411 -11.79 0.33 -15.25
CA LEU A 411 -10.39 -0.09 -15.36
C LEU A 411 -10.06 -0.32 -16.85
N PRO A 412 -9.00 0.26 -17.42
CA PRO A 412 -8.65 0.01 -18.82
C PRO A 412 -8.17 -1.44 -19.03
N GLY A 413 -8.87 -2.17 -19.91
CA GLY A 413 -8.70 -3.60 -20.12
C GLY A 413 -7.50 -3.98 -20.99
N VAL A 414 -6.66 -4.90 -20.48
CA VAL A 414 -5.65 -5.64 -21.25
C VAL A 414 -6.33 -6.75 -22.05
N ALA A 415 -5.90 -6.94 -23.30
CA ALA A 415 -6.49 -7.88 -24.23
C ALA A 415 -5.90 -9.30 -24.08
N SER A 416 -6.72 -10.26 -23.68
CA SER A 416 -6.46 -11.69 -23.85
C SER A 416 -7.40 -12.26 -24.93
N PRO A 417 -6.96 -13.18 -25.81
CA PRO A 417 -7.80 -13.71 -26.87
C PRO A 417 -8.79 -14.74 -26.33
N GLY A 418 -10.09 -14.43 -26.45
CA GLY A 418 -11.20 -15.30 -26.11
C GLY A 418 -11.79 -15.04 -24.73
N ILE A 419 -12.95 -14.36 -24.69
CA ILE A 419 -13.99 -14.25 -23.62
C ILE A 419 -14.55 -12.81 -23.62
N GLU A 420 -15.88 -12.68 -23.74
CA GLU A 420 -16.61 -11.41 -23.66
C GLU A 420 -16.33 -10.68 -22.32
N ARG A 421 -15.92 -9.40 -22.42
CA ARG A 421 -15.21 -8.65 -21.36
C ARG A 421 -16.14 -7.93 -20.37
N GLY A 422 -16.55 -8.52 -19.25
CA GLY A 422 -17.14 -7.72 -18.14
C GLY A 422 -16.07 -7.03 -17.27
N GLU A 423 -16.29 -5.78 -16.85
CA GLU A 423 -15.45 -5.13 -15.82
C GLU A 423 -15.82 -5.65 -14.42
N ILE A 424 -14.82 -5.89 -13.57
CA ILE A 424 -15.06 -6.18 -12.16
C ILE A 424 -15.16 -4.87 -11.39
N ARG A 425 -16.29 -4.68 -10.70
CA ARG A 425 -16.50 -3.55 -9.80
C ARG A 425 -16.72 -4.04 -8.38
N LEU A 426 -16.17 -3.30 -7.42
CA LEU A 426 -16.42 -3.49 -6.00
C LEU A 426 -17.52 -2.54 -5.55
N ARG A 427 -18.60 -3.09 -4.98
CA ARG A 427 -19.70 -2.32 -4.38
C ARG A 427 -20.04 -2.92 -3.02
N ALA A 428 -19.82 -2.15 -1.95
CA ALA A 428 -20.24 -2.50 -0.58
C ALA A 428 -19.91 -3.95 -0.13
N GLY A 429 -18.69 -4.42 -0.38
CA GLY A 429 -18.26 -5.78 0.01
C GLY A 429 -18.70 -6.88 -0.96
N VAL A 430 -19.17 -6.52 -2.15
CA VAL A 430 -19.53 -7.44 -3.23
C VAL A 430 -18.70 -7.12 -4.47
N LEU A 431 -18.11 -8.15 -5.04
CA LEU A 431 -17.41 -8.12 -6.32
C LEU A 431 -18.39 -8.55 -7.40
N VAL A 432 -18.69 -7.67 -8.36
CA VAL A 432 -19.73 -7.86 -9.38
C VAL A 432 -19.11 -7.78 -10.77
N VAL A 433 -19.56 -8.64 -11.69
CA VAL A 433 -19.26 -8.50 -13.13
C VAL A 433 -20.26 -7.50 -13.72
N ALA A 434 -19.79 -6.32 -14.13
CA ALA A 434 -20.61 -5.39 -14.89
C ALA A 434 -20.78 -5.91 -16.33
N PRO A 435 -22.00 -5.91 -16.90
CA PRO A 435 -22.17 -6.09 -18.34
C PRO A 435 -21.42 -4.96 -19.07
N LEU A 436 -20.79 -5.27 -20.22
CA LEU A 436 -20.27 -4.22 -21.09
C LEU A 436 -21.40 -3.24 -21.40
N ALA A 437 -21.17 -1.94 -21.17
CA ALA A 437 -22.03 -0.91 -21.71
C ALA A 437 -22.05 -1.12 -23.23
N GLY A 438 -23.15 -1.63 -23.77
CA GLY A 438 -23.39 -1.68 -25.20
C GLY A 438 -23.33 -0.25 -25.77
N PRO A 439 -23.02 -0.09 -27.07
CA PRO A 439 -23.02 1.23 -27.68
C PRO A 439 -24.38 1.88 -27.39
N LYS A 440 -24.35 3.09 -26.81
CA LYS A 440 -25.55 3.93 -26.69
C LYS A 440 -26.08 4.14 -28.09
N VAL A 441 -27.14 3.43 -28.46
CA VAL A 441 -27.96 3.80 -29.61
C VAL A 441 -28.69 5.06 -29.18
N GLU A 442 -28.19 6.20 -29.63
CA GLU A 442 -28.98 7.44 -29.65
C GLU A 442 -30.21 7.17 -30.52
N ALA A 443 -31.33 6.88 -29.88
CA ALA A 443 -32.63 6.90 -30.51
C ALA A 443 -33.01 8.37 -30.72
N ASP A 444 -32.58 8.92 -31.84
CA ASP A 444 -33.11 10.17 -32.38
C ASP A 444 -34.58 9.94 -32.78
N MET A 445 -35.49 10.23 -31.85
CA MET A 445 -36.91 10.39 -32.14
C MET A 445 -37.24 11.89 -32.20
N GLN A 446 -37.18 12.46 -33.40
CA GLN A 446 -37.91 13.69 -33.70
C GLN A 446 -39.34 13.36 -34.14
N PRO A 447 -40.38 14.01 -33.59
CA PRO A 447 -41.71 13.92 -34.14
C PRO A 447 -41.85 14.90 -35.31
N VAL A 448 -41.99 14.39 -36.53
CA VAL A 448 -42.39 15.21 -37.69
C VAL A 448 -43.89 15.48 -37.58
N LEU A 449 -44.21 16.70 -37.16
CA LEU A 449 -45.55 17.29 -37.26
C LEU A 449 -45.95 17.40 -38.74
N GLY A 450 -47.08 16.78 -39.07
CA GLY A 450 -47.71 16.87 -40.38
C GLY A 450 -48.13 18.29 -40.74
N ARG A 451 -47.89 18.66 -42.00
CA ARG A 451 -48.57 19.77 -42.67
C ARG A 451 -49.30 19.23 -43.89
N GLU A 452 -50.62 19.24 -43.80
CA GLU A 452 -51.54 19.17 -44.93
C GLU A 452 -51.51 20.48 -45.72
N VAL A 453 -51.42 20.41 -47.06
CA VAL A 453 -52.10 21.30 -48.03
C VAL A 453 -52.13 20.59 -49.41
N PRO A 454 -52.99 20.94 -50.39
CA PRO A 454 -53.98 20.03 -50.94
C PRO A 454 -53.80 19.76 -52.44
N VAL A 455 -54.75 18.97 -52.95
CA VAL A 455 -54.84 18.34 -54.26
C VAL A 455 -55.35 19.30 -55.35
N ARG A 456 -54.63 19.32 -56.50
CA ARG A 456 -55.06 19.44 -57.92
C ARG A 456 -55.41 20.80 -58.57
N PRO A 457 -55.42 20.87 -59.92
CA PRO A 457 -55.28 19.81 -60.94
C PRO A 457 -53.89 19.61 -61.53
#